data_AF-A0A937PRG3-F1
#
_entry.id   AF-A0A937PRG3-F1
#
_cell.length_a   1.000
_cell.length_b   1.000
_cell.length_c   1.000
_cell.angle_alpha   90.00
_cell.angle_beta   90.00
_cell.angle_gamma   90.00
#
_symmetry.space_group_name_H-M   'P 1'
#
loop_
_entity.id
_entity.type
_entity.pdbx_description
1 polymer ?
#
loop_
_entity_poly.entity_id
_entity_poly.type
_entity_poly.pdbx_seq_one_letter_code
_entity_poly.pdbx_strand_id
1 'polypeptide(L)'
;DRGKGSFAIEVTVTNAVKPTNQYEQAGITWYKDGKPVFKLVKELVNGKLIIVPGAKPMAAATVQLRLIVTADTWTAQFRPDAKGDFKTAATGKLPAPGKDEVSIQCYNGPADAEHWIRFDDFRIRQL
;
A
#
# COMPACT_ATOMS: atom_id res chain seq x y z
N ASP A 1 3.76 0.91 -18.31
CA ASP A 1 4.37 -0.30 -18.89
C ASP A 1 5.71 -0.55 -18.20
N ARG A 2 5.74 -1.49 -17.23
CA ARG A 2 6.95 -1.85 -16.48
C ARG A 2 7.93 -2.73 -17.25
N GLY A 3 7.62 -3.09 -18.50
CA GLY A 3 8.59 -3.66 -19.44
C GLY A 3 9.58 -2.63 -19.98
N LYS A 4 9.31 -1.32 -19.81
CA LYS A 4 10.14 -0.22 -20.32
C LYS A 4 10.99 0.47 -19.25
N GLY A 5 10.93 0.00 -18.01
CA GLY A 5 11.67 0.58 -16.89
C GLY A 5 11.03 0.27 -15.55
N SER A 6 11.65 0.80 -14.50
CA SER A 6 11.17 0.67 -13.13
C SER A 6 10.26 1.84 -12.77
N PHE A 7 9.27 1.60 -11.92
CA PHE A 7 8.33 2.63 -11.48
C PHE A 7 8.21 2.63 -9.96
N ALA A 8 8.08 3.83 -9.38
CA ALA A 8 7.67 4.04 -8.01
C ALA A 8 6.23 4.58 -7.97
N ILE A 9 5.35 3.85 -7.30
CA ILE A 9 3.99 4.27 -6.99
C ILE A 9 3.99 4.66 -5.52
N GLU A 10 3.61 5.89 -5.21
CA GLU A 10 3.63 6.41 -3.85
C GLU A 10 2.31 7.04 -3.48
N VAL A 11 1.96 6.93 -2.19
CA VAL A 11 0.81 7.61 -1.60
C VAL A 11 1.04 7.81 -0.11
N THR A 12 0.61 8.95 0.41
CA THR A 12 0.50 9.20 1.85
C THR A 12 -0.91 8.85 2.30
N VAL A 13 -1.03 7.93 3.27
CA VAL A 13 -2.31 7.49 3.83
C VAL A 13 -2.41 7.98 5.26
N THR A 14 -3.48 8.70 5.59
CA THR A 14 -3.78 9.14 6.95
C THR A 14 -5.14 8.61 7.40
N ASN A 15 -5.14 7.82 8.47
CA ASN A 15 -6.35 7.44 9.18
C ASN A 15 -6.77 8.59 10.11
N ALA A 16 -7.92 9.22 9.88
CA ALA A 16 -8.47 10.21 10.81
C ALA A 16 -8.99 9.55 12.10
N VAL A 17 -9.48 8.31 11.97
CA VAL A 17 -9.91 7.45 13.07
C VAL A 17 -9.06 6.19 13.07
N LYS A 18 -8.60 5.77 14.25
CA LYS A 18 -7.83 4.53 14.38
C LYS A 18 -8.70 3.35 13.91
N PRO A 19 -8.20 2.47 13.02
CA PRO A 19 -8.95 1.29 12.61
C PRO A 19 -9.39 0.44 13.80
N THR A 20 -10.61 -0.08 13.74
CA THR A 20 -11.22 -0.90 14.81
C THR A 20 -11.68 -2.26 14.30
N ASN A 21 -12.05 -2.38 13.02
CA ASN A 21 -12.56 -3.63 12.47
C ASN A 21 -11.41 -4.52 11.96
N GLN A 22 -11.48 -5.83 12.25
CA GLN A 22 -10.45 -6.78 11.79
C GLN A 22 -10.35 -6.71 10.26
N TYR A 23 -9.14 -6.59 9.71
CA TYR A 23 -8.87 -6.40 8.28
C TYR A 23 -9.28 -5.03 7.71
N GLU A 24 -9.67 -4.07 8.55
CA GLU A 24 -9.80 -2.69 8.12
C GLU A 24 -8.45 -2.18 7.61
N GLN A 25 -8.45 -1.61 6.41
CA GLN A 25 -7.21 -1.29 5.71
C GLN A 25 -7.33 -0.17 4.69
N ALA A 26 -6.20 0.47 4.43
CA ALA A 26 -6.04 1.43 3.34
C ALA A 26 -4.62 1.38 2.75
N GLY A 27 -4.52 1.57 1.43
CA GLY A 27 -3.24 1.59 0.72
C GLY A 27 -3.37 1.37 -0.78
N ILE A 28 -2.42 0.64 -1.35
CA ILE A 28 -2.25 0.40 -2.79
C ILE A 28 -2.61 -1.06 -3.10
N THR A 29 -3.35 -1.28 -4.19
CA THR A 29 -3.55 -2.62 -4.77
C THR A 29 -3.01 -2.64 -6.19
N TRP A 30 -2.23 -3.68 -6.52
CA TRP A 30 -1.72 -3.94 -7.87
C TRP A 30 -2.55 -5.00 -8.56
N TYR A 31 -2.86 -4.76 -9.82
CA TYR A 31 -3.63 -5.65 -10.67
C TYR A 31 -2.86 -6.02 -11.92
N LYS A 32 -3.21 -7.18 -12.47
CA LYS A 32 -2.86 -7.56 -13.82
C LYS A 32 -4.10 -8.13 -14.50
N ASP A 33 -4.42 -7.59 -15.66
CA ASP A 33 -5.59 -7.98 -16.44
C ASP A 33 -6.88 -7.88 -15.60
N GLY A 34 -6.99 -6.81 -14.80
CA GLY A 34 -8.12 -6.56 -13.90
C GLY A 34 -8.20 -7.47 -12.66
N LYS A 35 -7.24 -8.37 -12.45
CA LYS A 35 -7.20 -9.27 -11.29
C LYS A 35 -6.20 -8.80 -10.25
N PRO A 36 -6.55 -8.75 -8.95
CA PRO A 36 -5.62 -8.34 -7.91
C PRO A 36 -4.47 -9.35 -7.79
N VAL A 37 -3.24 -8.86 -7.80
CA VAL A 37 -2.03 -9.69 -7.65
C VAL A 37 -1.52 -9.61 -6.22
N PHE A 38 -1.39 -8.39 -5.69
CA PHE A 38 -0.99 -8.15 -4.31
C PHE A 38 -1.39 -6.74 -3.87
N LYS A 39 -1.25 -6.48 -2.57
CA LYS A 39 -1.55 -5.21 -1.93
C LYS A 39 -0.38 -4.74 -1.08
N LEU A 40 -0.21 -3.42 -0.98
CA LEU A 40 0.63 -2.73 0.01
C LEU A 40 -0.26 -1.82 0.83
N VAL A 41 -0.57 -2.21 2.06
CA VAL A 41 -1.58 -1.56 2.89
C VAL A 41 -1.12 -1.44 4.34
N LYS A 42 -1.68 -0.46 5.04
CA LYS A 42 -1.78 -0.49 6.51
C LYS A 42 -3.08 -1.22 6.86
N GLU A 43 -2.98 -2.25 7.68
CA GLU A 43 -4.11 -3.15 7.99
C GLU A 43 -4.16 -3.47 9.49
N LEU A 44 -5.37 -3.56 10.04
CA LEU A 44 -5.59 -4.06 11.39
C LEU A 44 -5.68 -5.59 11.37
N VAL A 45 -4.75 -6.27 12.02
CA VAL A 45 -4.75 -7.73 12.14
C VAL A 45 -4.54 -8.12 13.60
N ASN A 46 -5.53 -8.83 14.16
CA ASN A 46 -5.53 -9.35 15.53
C ASN A 46 -5.21 -8.24 16.55
N GLY A 47 -5.87 -7.09 16.40
CA GLY A 47 -5.70 -5.91 17.26
C GLY A 47 -4.42 -5.10 17.02
N LYS A 48 -3.58 -5.47 16.05
CA LYS A 48 -2.32 -4.77 15.74
C LYS A 48 -2.38 -4.12 14.36
N LEU A 49 -1.97 -2.85 14.29
CA LEU A 49 -1.78 -2.16 13.02
C LEU A 49 -0.41 -2.51 12.44
N ILE A 50 -0.43 -3.05 11.23
CA ILE A 50 0.76 -3.53 10.52
C ILE A 50 0.77 -3.07 9.06
N ILE A 51 1.94 -3.05 8.46
CA ILE A 51 2.10 -3.00 7.00
C ILE A 51 2.05 -4.42 6.46
N VAL A 52 1.19 -4.62 5.46
CA VAL A 52 1.07 -5.84 4.67
C VAL A 52 1.48 -5.51 3.24
N PRO A 53 2.41 -6.26 2.63
CA PRO A 53 3.03 -7.50 3.12
C PRO A 53 4.19 -7.24 4.10
N GLY A 54 4.61 -8.28 4.82
CA GLY A 54 5.79 -8.25 5.72
C GLY A 54 5.48 -8.11 7.21
N ALA A 55 4.22 -7.85 7.58
CA ALA A 55 3.72 -7.78 8.95
C ALA A 55 4.53 -6.83 9.86
N LYS A 56 4.99 -5.71 9.31
CA LYS A 56 5.80 -4.73 10.05
C LYS A 56 4.89 -3.87 10.93
N PRO A 57 5.17 -3.69 12.23
CA PRO A 57 4.38 -2.82 13.10
C PRO A 57 4.29 -1.39 12.55
N MET A 58 3.09 -0.80 12.57
CA MET A 58 2.87 0.57 12.14
C MET A 58 1.71 1.21 12.91
N ALA A 59 2.02 1.90 14.00
CA ALA A 59 1.00 2.48 14.89
C ALA A 59 0.60 3.93 14.54
N ALA A 60 1.42 4.66 13.75
CA ALA A 60 1.18 6.07 13.44
C ALA A 60 -0.15 6.27 12.69
N ALA A 61 -0.78 7.43 12.84
CA ALA A 61 -1.99 7.74 12.08
C ALA A 61 -1.70 7.83 10.57
N THR A 62 -0.54 8.42 10.23
CA THR A 62 -0.08 8.64 8.86
C THR A 62 1.05 7.68 8.51
N VAL A 63 1.03 7.18 7.27
CA VAL A 63 2.13 6.43 6.67
C VAL A 63 2.27 6.83 5.21
N GLN A 64 3.50 7.00 4.73
CA GLN A 64 3.74 7.04 3.30
C GLN A 64 4.14 5.66 2.81
N LEU A 65 3.43 5.16 1.80
CA LEU A 65 3.65 3.89 1.13
C LEU A 65 4.37 4.15 -0.19
N ARG A 66 5.33 3.28 -0.52
CA ARG A 66 6.01 3.26 -1.81
C ARG A 66 6.07 1.84 -2.31
N LEU A 67 5.56 1.63 -3.52
CA LEU A 67 5.70 0.40 -4.25
C LEU A 67 6.63 0.61 -5.43
N ILE A 68 7.77 -0.06 -5.43
CA ILE A 68 8.68 -0.09 -6.58
C ILE A 68 8.38 -1.35 -7.38
N VAL A 69 8.15 -1.21 -8.69
CA VAL A 69 7.91 -2.33 -9.60
C VAL A 69 8.91 -2.32 -10.75
N THR A 70 9.41 -3.51 -11.10
CA THR A 70 10.25 -3.77 -12.27
C THR A 70 9.51 -4.69 -13.25
N ALA A 71 10.19 -5.13 -14.31
CA ALA A 71 9.65 -6.10 -15.25
C ALA A 71 9.18 -7.41 -14.60
N ASP A 72 9.73 -7.80 -13.45
CA ASP A 72 9.54 -9.13 -12.87
C ASP A 72 9.53 -9.14 -11.32
N THR A 73 9.72 -8.00 -10.66
CA THR A 73 9.75 -7.92 -9.19
C THR A 73 9.01 -6.71 -8.65
N TRP A 74 8.72 -6.77 -7.37
CA TRP A 74 8.21 -5.64 -6.59
C TRP A 74 8.96 -5.51 -5.26
N THR A 75 9.07 -4.27 -4.78
CA THR A 75 9.55 -3.93 -3.43
C THR A 75 8.52 -3.03 -2.76
N ALA A 76 7.99 -3.49 -1.64
CA ALA A 76 7.05 -2.74 -0.82
C ALA A 76 7.81 -2.00 0.29
N GLN A 77 7.64 -0.69 0.35
CA GLN A 77 8.29 0.16 1.33
C GLN A 77 7.29 1.08 2.02
N PHE A 78 7.65 1.52 3.21
CA PHE A 78 6.85 2.45 4.00
C PHE A 78 7.73 3.35 4.86
N ARG A 79 7.21 4.51 5.24
CA ARG A 79 7.77 5.32 6.32
C ARG A 79 6.66 5.93 7.18
N PRO A 80 6.69 5.74 8.52
CA PRO A 80 5.72 6.36 9.43
C PRO A 80 5.75 7.89 9.34
N ASP A 81 4.60 8.53 9.55
CA ASP A 81 4.43 9.99 9.59
C ASP A 81 4.91 10.73 8.32
N ALA A 82 5.09 10.00 7.22
CA ALA A 82 5.72 10.47 5.99
C ALA A 82 7.14 11.07 6.20
N LYS A 83 7.85 10.67 7.26
CA LYS A 83 9.15 11.23 7.67
C LYS A 83 10.26 10.20 7.65
N GLY A 84 11.50 10.69 7.49
CA GLY A 84 12.71 9.86 7.46
C GLY A 84 12.78 8.93 6.25
N ASP A 85 13.61 7.91 6.38
CA ASP A 85 13.89 6.96 5.30
C ASP A 85 12.81 5.90 5.14
N PHE A 86 12.62 5.47 3.90
CA PHE A 86 11.77 4.33 3.59
C PHE A 86 12.37 3.03 4.15
N LYS A 87 11.51 2.26 4.82
CA LYS A 87 11.82 0.90 5.30
C LYS A 87 11.19 -0.11 4.35
N THR A 88 11.93 -1.16 4.00
CA THR A 88 11.37 -2.27 3.22
C THR A 88 10.49 -3.14 4.10
N ALA A 89 9.23 -3.29 3.71
CA ALA A 89 8.29 -4.20 4.34
C ALA A 89 8.45 -5.63 3.81
N ALA A 90 8.51 -5.77 2.49
CA ALA A 90 8.68 -7.05 1.79
C ALA A 90 9.13 -6.83 0.34
N THR A 91 9.56 -7.91 -0.30
CA THR A 91 9.83 -8.00 -1.74
C THR A 91 9.17 -9.26 -2.31
N GLY A 92 9.01 -9.30 -3.62
CA GLY A 92 8.49 -10.49 -4.29
C GLY A 92 8.58 -10.41 -5.81
N LYS A 93 8.06 -11.46 -6.45
CA LYS A 93 8.00 -11.56 -7.92
C LYS A 93 6.69 -11.01 -8.46
N LEU A 94 6.74 -10.48 -9.67
CA LEU A 94 5.60 -10.15 -10.51
C LEU A 94 5.53 -11.12 -11.70
N PRO A 95 4.33 -11.41 -12.21
CA PRO A 95 4.20 -12.04 -13.52
C PRO A 95 4.84 -11.15 -14.60
N ALA A 96 5.02 -11.67 -15.82
CA ALA A 96 5.49 -10.87 -16.94
C ALA A 96 4.64 -9.60 -17.14
N PRO A 97 5.21 -8.49 -17.63
CA PRO A 97 4.48 -7.25 -17.91
C PRO A 97 3.26 -7.48 -18.78
N GLY A 98 2.22 -6.66 -18.61
CA GLY A 98 0.99 -6.78 -19.38
C GLY A 98 0.08 -5.59 -19.14
N LYS A 99 -1.24 -5.85 -19.09
CA LYS A 99 -2.22 -4.84 -18.67
C LYS A 99 -2.16 -4.69 -17.15
N ASP A 100 -1.11 -4.05 -16.68
CA ASP A 100 -0.91 -3.76 -15.27
C ASP A 100 -1.76 -2.54 -14.87
N GLU A 101 -2.49 -2.65 -13.77
CA GLU A 101 -3.26 -1.55 -13.20
C GLU A 101 -2.90 -1.33 -11.72
N VAL A 102 -3.12 -0.12 -11.21
CA VAL A 102 -2.89 0.22 -9.81
C VAL A 102 -4.02 1.08 -9.29
N SER A 103 -4.45 0.81 -8.06
CA SER A 103 -5.45 1.62 -7.36
C SER A 103 -4.98 2.00 -5.97
N ILE A 104 -5.54 3.09 -5.44
CA ILE A 104 -5.64 3.31 -4.00
C ILE A 104 -6.98 2.74 -3.52
N GLN A 105 -7.01 2.13 -2.34
CA GLN A 105 -8.20 1.41 -1.87
C GLN A 105 -8.35 1.53 -0.35
N CYS A 106 -9.60 1.57 0.10
CA CYS A 106 -10.03 1.30 1.46
C CYS A 106 -10.84 0.00 1.49
N TYR A 107 -10.76 -0.77 2.58
CA TYR A 107 -11.53 -2.00 2.73
C TYR A 107 -11.88 -2.27 4.19
N ASN A 108 -13.06 -2.84 4.41
CA ASN A 108 -13.58 -3.37 5.67
C ASN A 108 -13.60 -2.41 6.87
N GLY A 109 -13.94 -1.14 6.63
CA GLY A 109 -14.35 -0.24 7.71
C GLY A 109 -15.60 -0.77 8.45
N PRO A 110 -15.89 -0.27 9.67
CA PRO A 110 -17.10 -0.64 10.39
C PRO A 110 -18.36 -0.24 9.62
N ALA A 111 -19.45 -0.99 9.81
CA ALA A 111 -20.72 -0.76 9.12
C ALA A 111 -21.53 0.40 9.73
N ASP A 112 -21.24 0.75 10.99
CA ASP A 112 -22.00 1.66 11.85
C ASP A 112 -21.21 2.89 12.31
N ALA A 113 -20.01 3.11 11.79
CA ALA A 113 -19.18 4.27 12.12
C ALA A 113 -18.40 4.79 10.92
N GLU A 114 -18.16 6.11 10.89
CA GLU A 114 -17.34 6.74 9.85
C GLU A 114 -15.86 6.62 10.18
N HIS A 115 -15.12 5.95 9.32
CA HIS A 115 -13.67 5.83 9.41
C HIS A 115 -13.02 6.51 8.20
N TRP A 116 -12.88 7.83 8.29
CA TRP A 116 -12.34 8.65 7.21
C TRP A 116 -10.85 8.39 6.98
N ILE A 117 -10.50 8.20 5.70
CA ILE A 117 -9.13 8.08 5.21
C ILE A 117 -8.83 9.23 4.27
N ARG A 118 -7.68 9.86 4.46
CA ARG A 118 -7.13 10.84 3.52
C ARG A 118 -5.97 10.22 2.75
N PHE A 119 -6.02 10.37 1.43
CA PHE A 119 -4.91 10.05 0.54
C PHE A 119 -4.31 11.35 0.02
N ASP A 120 -3.02 11.54 0.25
CA ASP A 120 -2.24 12.68 -0.26
C ASP A 120 -1.07 12.18 -1.11
N ASP A 121 -0.47 13.08 -1.89
CA ASP A 121 0.77 12.85 -2.64
C ASP A 121 0.76 11.62 -3.57
N PHE A 122 -0.41 11.18 -4.04
CA PHE A 122 -0.48 10.06 -4.96
C PHE A 122 0.28 10.39 -6.24
N ARG A 123 1.26 9.54 -6.57
CA ARG A 123 2.09 9.73 -7.76
C ARG A 123 2.64 8.42 -8.28
N ILE A 124 2.82 8.37 -9.59
CA ILE A 124 3.53 7.31 -10.29
C ILE A 124 4.71 7.97 -10.99
N ARG A 125 5.92 7.48 -10.73
CA ARG A 125 7.17 8.01 -11.29
C ARG A 125 7.97 6.89 -11.94
N GLN A 126 8.52 7.13 -13.12
CA GLN A 126 9.58 6.29 -13.64
C GLN A 126 10.88 6.58 -12.87
N LEU A 127 11.66 5.54 -12.59
CA LEU A 127 12.96 5.61 -11.90
C LEU A 127 14.12 5.56 -12.89
#